data_AF-A0A537L1N5-F1
#
_entry.id   AF-A0A537L1N5-F1
#
_cell.length_a   1.000
_cell.length_b   1.000
_cell.length_c   1.000
_cell.angle_alpha   90.00
_cell.angle_beta   90.00
_cell.angle_gamma   90.00
#
_symmetry.space_group_name_H-M   'P 1'
#
loop_
_entity.id
_entity.type
_entity.pdbx_description
1 polymer ?
#
loop_
_entity_poly.entity_id
_entity_poly.type
_entity_poly.pdbx_seq_one_letter_code
_entity_poly.pdbx_strand_id
1 'polypeptide(L)'
;TALVGAPPTHLDSHHDVHHDPRVLPHLLRWAEHTGVPVRGYAGVRHLSKFYGQWGGETHPEQIGVPGLLRLLRTEVGDGMTELTCHPGYVEPGVSSSYAAEREVELHTLCDGRVRHAIWEMEIRLIGFRDLPSPRVAVPERAR
;
A
#
# COMPACT_ATOMS: atom_id res chain seq x y z
N THR A 1 -18.91 -9.39 9.69
CA THR A 1 -17.74 -10.00 10.38
C THR A 1 -17.55 -11.48 10.08
N ALA A 2 -18.40 -12.13 9.28
CA ALA A 2 -18.38 -13.59 9.09
C ALA A 2 -17.14 -14.18 8.39
N LEU A 3 -16.28 -13.37 7.75
CA LEU A 3 -15.11 -13.86 7.01
C LEU A 3 -13.85 -14.01 7.90
N VAL A 4 -13.54 -13.01 8.73
CA VAL A 4 -12.29 -12.93 9.52
C VAL A 4 -12.52 -12.61 11.00
N GLY A 5 -13.78 -12.54 11.45
CA GLY A 5 -14.12 -12.30 12.86
C GLY A 5 -13.98 -10.85 13.35
N ALA A 6 -13.51 -9.92 12.50
CA ALA A 6 -13.31 -8.51 12.84
C ALA A 6 -13.79 -7.58 11.69
N PRO A 7 -14.10 -6.30 11.97
CA PRO A 7 -14.30 -5.29 10.92
C PRO A 7 -12.98 -4.99 10.18
N PRO A 8 -13.03 -4.49 8.93
CA PRO A 8 -11.84 -4.01 8.24
C PRO A 8 -11.23 -2.81 8.99
N THR A 9 -9.93 -2.61 8.83
CA THR A 9 -9.23 -1.44 9.43
C THR A 9 -9.06 -0.28 8.45
N HIS A 10 -9.25 -0.53 7.16
CA HIS A 10 -9.21 0.46 6.08
C HIS A 10 -9.89 -0.12 4.84
N LEU A 11 -10.08 0.71 3.81
CA LEU A 11 -10.58 0.32 2.50
C LEU A 11 -9.55 0.68 1.41
N ASP A 12 -9.44 -0.20 0.42
CA ASP A 12 -8.77 0.04 -0.84
C ASP A 12 -9.48 -0.73 -1.95
N SER A 13 -8.85 -0.82 -3.12
CA SER A 13 -9.38 -1.60 -4.24
C SER A 13 -8.25 -2.18 -5.08
N HIS A 14 -8.47 -3.37 -5.63
CA HIS A 14 -7.60 -3.93 -6.65
C HIS A 14 -7.43 -2.96 -7.84
N HIS A 15 -6.21 -2.84 -8.37
CA HIS A 15 -5.83 -1.92 -9.45
C HIS A 15 -6.15 -0.44 -9.17
N ASP A 16 -6.27 -0.05 -7.90
CA ASP A 16 -6.56 1.33 -7.49
C ASP A 16 -7.81 1.94 -8.16
N VAL A 17 -8.78 1.11 -8.57
CA VAL A 17 -10.02 1.57 -9.23
C VAL A 17 -10.84 2.54 -8.40
N HIS A 18 -10.62 2.59 -7.08
CA HIS A 18 -11.23 3.57 -6.19
C HIS A 18 -10.82 5.01 -6.48
N HIS A 19 -9.75 5.26 -7.24
CA HIS A 19 -9.42 6.61 -7.73
C HIS A 19 -10.31 7.07 -8.89
N ASP A 20 -11.07 6.17 -9.53
CA ASP A 20 -12.06 6.56 -10.55
C ASP A 20 -13.17 7.41 -9.90
N PRO A 21 -13.46 8.63 -10.39
CA PRO A 21 -14.51 9.49 -9.85
C PRO A 21 -15.91 8.86 -9.83
N ARG A 22 -16.15 7.81 -10.63
CA ARG A 22 -17.39 7.05 -10.64
C ARG A 22 -17.47 6.02 -9.51
N VAL A 23 -16.33 5.53 -9.02
CA VAL A 23 -16.23 4.52 -7.96
C VAL A 23 -16.02 5.19 -6.59
N LEU A 24 -15.16 6.20 -6.54
CA LEU A 24 -14.74 6.88 -5.30
C LEU A 24 -15.92 7.26 -4.37
N PRO A 25 -17.03 7.86 -4.85
CA PRO A 25 -18.12 8.26 -3.96
C PRO A 25 -18.78 7.07 -3.24
N HIS A 26 -18.77 5.88 -3.84
CA HIS A 26 -19.32 4.68 -3.22
C HIS A 26 -18.42 4.18 -2.09
N LEU A 27 -17.10 4.20 -2.31
CA LEU A 27 -16.13 3.80 -1.28
C LEU A 27 -16.09 4.80 -0.12
N LEU A 28 -16.13 6.11 -0.40
CA LEU A 28 -16.16 7.13 0.64
C LEU A 28 -17.43 7.07 1.49
N ARG A 29 -18.61 6.83 0.89
CA ARG A 29 -19.86 6.62 1.66
C ARG A 29 -19.77 5.40 2.57
N TRP A 30 -19.12 4.32 2.11
CA TRP A 30 -18.95 3.14 2.94
C TRP A 30 -17.92 3.35 4.05
N ALA A 31 -16.84 4.07 3.77
CA ALA A 31 -15.84 4.50 4.75
C ALA A 31 -16.47 5.35 5.85
N GLU A 32 -17.35 6.29 5.50
CA GLU A 32 -18.12 7.11 6.46
C GLU A 32 -19.00 6.24 7.36
N HIS A 33 -19.70 5.26 6.78
CA HIS A 33 -20.58 4.35 7.53
C HIS A 33 -19.80 3.41 8.48
N THR A 34 -18.58 3.03 8.11
CA THR A 34 -17.77 2.06 8.86
C THR A 34 -16.71 2.71 9.74
N GLY A 35 -16.46 4.01 9.57
CA GLY A 35 -15.46 4.77 10.33
C GLY A 35 -14.02 4.40 10.00
N VAL A 36 -13.76 3.79 8.84
CA VAL A 36 -12.42 3.33 8.45
C VAL A 36 -11.83 4.21 7.34
N PRO A 37 -10.51 4.44 7.34
CA PRO A 37 -9.84 5.23 6.31
C PRO A 37 -9.86 4.56 4.93
N VAL A 38 -9.78 5.36 3.87
CA VAL A 38 -9.55 4.90 2.48
C VAL A 38 -8.13 5.22 2.08
N ARG A 39 -7.43 4.26 1.46
CA ARG A 39 -6.11 4.44 0.83
C ARG A 39 -6.08 5.73 0.00
N GLY A 40 -5.06 6.56 0.19
CA GLY A 40 -4.91 7.83 -0.54
C GLY A 40 -5.85 8.98 -0.11
N TYR A 41 -6.81 8.76 0.79
CA TYR A 41 -7.77 9.79 1.24
C TYR A 41 -7.80 10.00 2.76
N ALA A 42 -6.83 9.46 3.50
CA ALA A 42 -6.78 9.48 4.96
C ALA A 42 -5.53 10.15 5.56
N GLY A 43 -4.91 11.08 4.83
CA GLY A 43 -3.67 11.73 5.28
C GLY A 43 -2.45 10.81 5.30
N VAL A 44 -2.56 9.62 4.69
CA VAL A 44 -1.47 8.68 4.44
C VAL A 44 -1.09 8.78 2.97
N ARG A 45 0.18 9.07 2.69
CA ARG A 45 0.69 9.15 1.32
C ARG A 45 0.81 7.75 0.74
N HIS A 46 0.11 7.48 -0.35
CA HIS A 46 0.21 6.20 -1.07
C HIS A 46 1.48 6.17 -1.93
N LEU A 47 2.31 5.16 -1.71
CA LEU A 47 3.53 4.88 -2.47
C LEU A 47 3.37 3.55 -3.22
N SER A 48 3.02 3.65 -4.50
CA SER A 48 2.82 2.51 -5.41
C SER A 48 4.07 2.16 -6.24
N LYS A 49 5.19 2.85 -6.03
CA LYS A 49 6.41 2.68 -6.85
C LYS A 49 7.16 1.37 -6.60
N PHE A 50 6.87 0.63 -5.52
CA PHE A 50 7.42 -0.72 -5.34
C PHE A 50 6.60 -1.71 -6.17
N TYR A 51 6.79 -1.59 -7.48
CA TYR A 51 6.12 -2.38 -8.50
C TYR A 51 7.10 -2.60 -9.64
N GLY A 52 7.22 -3.85 -10.04
CA GLY A 52 8.24 -4.37 -10.94
C GLY A 52 7.76 -4.58 -12.36
N GLN A 53 6.66 -3.95 -12.78
CA GLN A 53 6.23 -3.99 -14.17
C GLN A 53 5.81 -2.59 -14.65
N TRP A 54 6.27 -2.19 -15.83
CA TRP A 54 5.74 -1.04 -16.56
C TRP A 54 6.12 -1.16 -18.03
N GLY A 55 5.39 -0.49 -18.91
CA GLY A 55 5.68 -0.54 -20.36
C GLY A 55 5.57 -1.93 -21.00
N GLY A 56 4.96 -2.91 -20.31
CA GLY A 56 4.92 -4.30 -20.75
C GLY A 56 6.18 -5.12 -20.41
N GLU A 57 7.11 -4.55 -19.64
CA GLU A 57 8.37 -5.18 -19.25
C GLU A 57 8.42 -5.46 -17.73
N THR A 58 9.25 -6.43 -17.35
CA THR A 58 9.52 -6.80 -15.95
C THR A 58 10.83 -6.17 -15.49
N HIS A 59 10.81 -5.60 -14.30
CA HIS A 59 11.85 -4.77 -13.71
C HIS A 59 12.16 -5.21 -12.27
N PRO A 60 12.85 -6.35 -12.09
CA PRO A 60 13.14 -6.89 -10.76
C PRO A 60 14.07 -5.97 -9.95
N GLU A 61 14.86 -5.11 -10.59
CA GLU A 61 15.71 -4.10 -9.95
C GLU A 61 14.93 -3.04 -9.15
N GLN A 62 13.65 -2.84 -9.48
CA GLN A 62 12.77 -1.92 -8.77
C GLN A 62 12.25 -2.54 -7.46
N ILE A 63 12.00 -3.86 -7.48
CA ILE A 63 11.41 -4.62 -6.38
C ILE A 63 12.42 -5.46 -5.58
N GLY A 64 13.69 -5.47 -5.99
CA GLY A 64 14.80 -6.05 -5.26
C GLY A 64 15.23 -5.19 -4.07
N VAL A 65 16.05 -5.75 -3.19
CA VAL A 65 16.58 -5.05 -1.99
C VAL A 65 17.18 -3.68 -2.31
N PRO A 66 18.07 -3.50 -3.32
CA PRO A 66 18.58 -2.16 -3.65
C PRO A 66 17.48 -1.18 -4.08
N GLY A 67 16.45 -1.67 -4.78
CA GLY A 67 15.29 -0.90 -5.21
C GLY A 67 14.45 -0.40 -4.04
N LEU A 68 14.10 -1.31 -3.12
CA LEU A 68 13.36 -0.94 -1.91
C LEU A 68 14.14 0.05 -1.04
N LEU A 69 15.43 -0.18 -0.81
CA LEU A 69 16.27 0.74 -0.02
C LEU A 69 16.35 2.13 -0.64
N ARG A 70 16.38 2.23 -1.98
CA ARG A 70 16.29 3.51 -2.69
C ARG A 70 14.95 4.18 -2.43
N LEU A 71 13.83 3.46 -2.63
CA LEU A 71 12.49 3.98 -2.42
C LEU A 71 12.26 4.48 -0.99
N LEU A 72 12.70 3.71 0.01
CA LEU A 72 12.59 4.13 1.42
C LEU A 72 13.32 5.46 1.65
N ARG A 73 14.53 5.64 1.12
CA ARG A 73 15.31 6.88 1.29
C ARG A 73 14.74 8.09 0.56
N THR A 74 14.16 7.89 -0.61
CA THR A 74 13.77 8.99 -1.51
C THR A 74 12.31 9.36 -1.40
N GLU A 75 11.46 8.43 -0.97
CA GLU A 75 10.01 8.61 -0.99
C GLU A 75 9.41 8.66 0.43
N VAL A 76 10.01 7.99 1.43
CA VAL A 76 9.51 8.08 2.80
C VAL A 76 10.09 9.33 3.44
N GLY A 77 9.21 10.28 3.78
CA GLY A 77 9.55 11.51 4.50
C GLY A 77 8.63 11.68 5.71
N ASP A 78 8.48 12.92 6.16
CA ASP A 78 7.64 13.26 7.31
C ASP A 78 6.19 12.79 7.14
N GLY A 79 5.62 12.30 8.24
CA GLY A 79 4.24 11.81 8.28
C GLY A 79 4.11 10.31 8.01
N MET A 80 3.04 9.92 7.32
CA MET A 80 2.67 8.52 7.12
C MET A 80 2.70 8.19 5.63
N THR A 81 3.46 7.16 5.27
CA THR A 81 3.53 6.61 3.91
C THR A 81 3.06 5.17 3.92
N GLU A 82 2.14 4.83 3.03
CA GLU A 82 1.73 3.46 2.75
C GLU A 82 2.51 2.94 1.54
N LEU A 83 3.41 1.99 1.75
CA LEU A 83 4.07 1.25 0.68
C LEU A 83 3.19 0.09 0.22
N THR A 84 2.77 0.07 -1.04
CA THR A 84 2.03 -1.07 -1.61
C THR A 84 2.99 -2.14 -2.06
N CYS A 85 2.61 -3.40 -1.85
CA CYS A 85 3.37 -4.57 -2.25
C CYS A 85 2.43 -5.75 -2.53
N HIS A 86 2.94 -6.76 -3.22
CA HIS A 86 2.24 -7.97 -3.67
C HIS A 86 3.02 -9.25 -3.31
N PRO A 87 3.56 -9.41 -2.07
CA PRO A 87 4.33 -10.59 -1.72
C PRO A 87 3.47 -11.86 -1.79
N GLY A 88 4.05 -12.95 -2.27
CA GLY A 88 3.38 -14.24 -2.30
C GLY A 88 4.20 -15.31 -3.02
N TYR A 89 3.90 -16.57 -2.70
CA TYR A 89 4.44 -17.72 -3.44
C TYR A 89 3.68 -17.91 -4.75
N VAL A 90 4.39 -18.36 -5.79
CA VAL A 90 3.75 -18.76 -7.04
C VAL A 90 3.09 -20.12 -6.84
N GLU A 91 1.76 -20.15 -6.82
CA GLU A 91 0.99 -21.38 -6.68
C GLU A 91 0.52 -21.91 -8.05
N PRO A 92 0.62 -23.24 -8.29
CA PRO A 92 0.04 -23.85 -9.47
C PRO A 92 -1.46 -23.57 -9.57
N GLY A 93 -1.93 -23.12 -10.74
CA GLY A 93 -3.35 -22.85 -11.01
C GLY A 93 -3.81 -21.41 -10.73
N VAL A 94 -2.96 -20.56 -10.16
CA VAL A 94 -3.23 -19.12 -10.03
C VAL A 94 -2.59 -18.38 -11.21
N SER A 95 -3.42 -17.93 -12.16
CA SER A 95 -2.95 -17.12 -13.28
C SER A 95 -2.88 -15.64 -12.89
N SER A 96 -1.68 -15.08 -12.89
CA SER A 96 -1.45 -13.64 -12.73
C SER A 96 -0.36 -13.18 -13.69
N SER A 97 -0.54 -12.01 -14.30
CA SER A 97 0.51 -11.35 -15.08
C SER A 97 1.68 -10.92 -14.21
N TYR A 98 1.47 -10.78 -12.90
CA TYR A 98 2.43 -10.34 -11.90
C TYR A 98 2.71 -11.50 -10.93
N ALA A 99 3.18 -12.64 -11.45
CA ALA A 99 3.36 -13.86 -10.66
C ALA A 99 4.79 -13.98 -10.12
N ALA A 100 5.79 -13.96 -11.01
CA ALA A 100 7.19 -14.14 -10.64
C ALA A 100 7.70 -13.01 -9.71
N GLU A 101 7.19 -11.80 -9.92
CA GLU A 101 7.55 -10.63 -9.14
C GLU A 101 7.12 -10.74 -7.67
N ARG A 102 6.05 -11.49 -7.37
CA ARG A 102 5.55 -11.67 -5.99
C ARG A 102 6.55 -12.35 -5.08
N GLU A 103 7.28 -13.33 -5.63
CA GLU A 103 8.32 -14.01 -4.88
C GLU A 103 9.52 -13.09 -4.69
N VAL A 104 9.88 -12.28 -5.68
CA VAL A 104 10.96 -11.28 -5.52
C VAL A 104 10.60 -10.28 -4.43
N GLU A 105 9.37 -9.76 -4.43
CA GLU A 105 8.88 -8.87 -3.38
C GLU A 105 8.89 -9.54 -2.01
N LEU A 106 8.42 -10.79 -1.90
CA LEU A 106 8.43 -11.55 -0.65
C LEU A 106 9.85 -11.70 -0.09
N HIS A 107 10.80 -12.13 -0.92
CA HIS A 107 12.20 -12.27 -0.49
C HIS A 107 12.82 -10.93 -0.10
N THR A 108 12.55 -9.86 -0.86
CA THR A 108 13.03 -8.51 -0.56
C THR A 108 12.50 -8.00 0.77
N LEU A 109 11.18 -8.10 1.01
CA LEU A 109 10.53 -7.60 2.23
C LEU A 109 10.99 -8.36 3.49
N CYS A 110 11.38 -9.63 3.33
CA CYS A 110 11.90 -10.46 4.42
C CYS A 110 13.44 -10.40 4.57
N ASP A 111 14.17 -9.67 3.72
CA ASP A 111 15.63 -9.57 3.79
C ASP A 111 16.09 -8.76 5.01
N GLY A 112 17.06 -9.30 5.76
CA GLY A 112 17.58 -8.66 6.97
C GLY A 112 18.18 -7.26 6.74
N ARG A 113 18.68 -6.97 5.52
CA ARG A 113 19.20 -5.65 5.14
C ARG A 113 18.09 -4.60 5.08
N VAL A 114 16.89 -4.99 4.64
CA VAL A 114 15.71 -4.10 4.63
C VAL A 114 15.29 -3.80 6.06
N ARG A 115 15.23 -4.81 6.94
CA ARG A 115 14.94 -4.61 8.36
C ARG A 115 15.93 -3.66 9.04
N HIS A 116 17.22 -3.86 8.78
CA HIS A 116 18.26 -2.99 9.33
C HIS A 116 18.13 -1.55 8.83
N ALA A 117 17.88 -1.36 7.53
CA ALA A 117 17.67 -0.02 6.97
C ALA A 117 16.44 0.69 7.54
N ILE A 118 15.32 -0.01 7.74
CA ILE A 118 14.12 0.56 8.39
C ILE A 118 14.45 1.08 9.79
N TRP A 119 15.26 0.34 10.56
CA TRP A 119 15.74 0.78 11.86
C TRP A 119 16.62 2.02 11.73
N GLU A 120 17.69 1.97 10.93
CA GLU A 120 18.65 3.08 10.78
C GLU A 120 18.00 4.37 10.29
N MET A 121 16.93 4.27 9.49
CA MET A 121 16.14 5.42 9.01
C MET A 121 15.09 5.89 10.02
N GLU A 122 15.00 5.25 11.19
CA GLU A 122 14.00 5.50 12.23
C GLU A 122 12.55 5.40 11.70
N ILE A 123 12.34 4.57 10.67
CA ILE A 123 11.01 4.32 10.10
C ILE A 123 10.25 3.40 11.05
N ARG A 124 9.13 3.90 11.57
CA ARG A 124 8.21 3.10 12.37
C ARG A 124 7.19 2.40 11.48
N LEU A 125 7.22 1.06 11.47
CA LEU A 125 6.16 0.27 10.84
C LEU A 125 4.89 0.31 11.70
N ILE A 126 3.77 0.64 11.06
CA ILE A 126 2.43 0.70 11.66
C ILE A 126 1.40 0.11 10.70
N GLY A 127 0.23 -0.28 11.21
CA GLY A 127 -0.93 -0.62 10.40
C GLY A 127 -1.99 0.50 10.42
N PHE A 128 -3.00 0.40 9.54
CA PHE A 128 -4.10 1.37 9.51
C PHE A 128 -4.90 1.47 10.83
N ARG A 129 -4.86 0.44 11.66
CA ARG A 129 -5.45 0.44 13.02
C ARG A 129 -4.74 1.39 13.99
N ASP A 130 -3.49 1.73 13.71
CA ASP A 130 -2.64 2.55 14.56
C ASP A 130 -2.67 4.03 14.11
N LEU A 131 -3.41 4.35 13.05
CA LEU A 131 -3.52 5.73 12.59
C LEU A 131 -4.18 6.59 13.67
N PRO A 132 -3.72 7.85 13.84
CA PRO A 132 -4.46 8.82 14.64
C PRO A 132 -5.89 8.91 14.10
N SER A 133 -6.89 8.95 14.97
CA SER A 133 -8.31 8.99 14.56
C SER A 133 -8.52 10.04 13.46
N PRO A 134 -9.24 9.71 12.38
CA PRO A 134 -9.34 10.57 11.22
C PRO A 134 -9.97 11.90 11.63
N ARG A 135 -9.19 12.97 11.59
CA ARG A 135 -9.77 14.29 11.34
C ARG A 135 -10.22 14.23 9.89
N VAL A 136 -11.53 14.13 9.67
CA VAL A 136 -12.11 14.26 8.34
C VAL A 136 -11.67 15.62 7.80
N ALA A 137 -10.67 15.63 6.93
CA ALA A 137 -10.32 16.81 6.15
C ALA A 137 -11.37 16.89 5.04
N VAL A 138 -12.47 17.60 5.31
CA VAL A 138 -13.42 17.99 4.26
C VAL A 138 -12.67 18.93 3.32
N PRO A 139 -12.55 18.63 2.02
CA PRO A 139 -11.97 19.56 1.07
C PRO A 139 -12.82 20.82 1.04
N GLU A 140 -12.25 21.94 1.45
CA GLU A 140 -12.89 23.25 1.34
C GLU A 140 -12.84 23.65 -0.14
N ARG A 141 -13.89 23.32 -0.91
CA ARG A 141 -14.26 23.97 -2.19
C ARG A 141 -15.62 23.46 -2.69
N ALA A 142 -16.67 24.09 -2.17
CA ALA A 142 -17.92 24.38 -2.87
C ALA A 142 -18.60 25.56 -2.16
N ARG A 143 -18.08 26.75 -2.42
CA ARG A 143 -18.85 28.01 -2.37
C ARG A 143 -18.69 28.68 -3.72
#